data_AF-A0A519WQJ5-F1
#
_entry.id   AF-A0A519WQJ5-F1
#
_cell.length_a   1.000
_cell.length_b   1.000
_cell.length_c   1.000
_cell.angle_alpha   90.00
_cell.angle_beta   90.00
_cell.angle_gamma   90.00
#
_symmetry.space_group_name_H-M   'P 1'
#
loop_
_entity.id
_entity.type
_entity.pdbx_description
1 polymer ?
#
loop_
_entity_poly.entity_id
_entity_poly.type
_entity_poly.pdbx_seq_one_letter_code
_entity_poly.pdbx_strand_id
1 'polypeptide(L)'
;MIDDNLQQLLLNYCEPESPLLQKINRETYLKVLMPRMLSGHYQGRVLSLLSKMISPTRILEIGTFTGYATLCLAEGLTKDGLMYTLDINEELEDMVRDNFSASDYDHQIKYIIG
;
A
#
# COMPACT_ATOMS: atom_id res chain seq x y z
N MET A 1 19.36 9.05 8.32
CA MET A 1 18.74 8.57 7.07
C MET A 1 19.73 7.66 6.37
N ILE A 2 19.24 6.69 5.59
CA ILE A 2 20.09 5.81 4.79
C ILE A 2 20.77 6.67 3.71
N ASP A 3 22.02 6.37 3.36
CA ASP A 3 22.76 7.03 2.29
C ASP A 3 22.06 6.85 0.92
N ASP A 4 22.07 7.88 0.06
CA ASP A 4 21.36 7.84 -1.22
C ASP A 4 21.84 6.71 -2.14
N ASN A 5 23.14 6.38 -2.11
CA ASN A 5 23.68 5.28 -2.92
C ASN A 5 23.17 3.94 -2.39
N LEU A 6 23.07 3.79 -1.07
CA LEU A 6 22.53 2.59 -0.45
C LEU A 6 21.01 2.47 -0.71
N GLN A 7 20.28 3.59 -0.72
CA GLN A 7 18.87 3.59 -1.10
C GLN A 7 18.68 3.14 -2.56
N GLN A 8 19.44 3.70 -3.51
CA GLN A 8 19.38 3.25 -4.91
C GLN A 8 19.75 1.78 -5.06
N LEU A 9 20.78 1.32 -4.35
CA LEU A 9 21.17 -0.09 -4.35
C LEU A 9 20.00 -0.98 -3.90
N LEU A 10 19.36 -0.65 -2.77
CA LEU A 10 18.21 -1.40 -2.27
C LEU A 10 17.08 -1.45 -3.32
N LEU A 11 16.74 -0.31 -3.93
CA LEU A 11 15.68 -0.26 -4.94
C LEU A 11 16.02 -1.08 -6.20
N ASN A 12 17.29 -1.17 -6.58
CA ASN A 12 17.74 -1.97 -7.72
C ASN A 12 17.67 -3.48 -7.48
N TYR A 13 17.75 -3.92 -6.22
CA TYR A 13 17.73 -5.34 -5.84
C TYR A 13 16.41 -5.78 -5.17
N CYS A 14 15.50 -4.85 -4.88
CA CYS A 14 14.14 -5.16 -4.45
C CYS A 14 13.26 -5.55 -5.64
N GLU A 15 12.22 -6.36 -5.37
CA GLU A 15 11.19 -6.65 -6.34
C GLU A 15 10.55 -5.34 -6.85
N PRO A 16 10.35 -5.14 -8.16
CA PRO A 16 9.81 -3.89 -8.67
C PRO A 16 8.39 -3.62 -8.18
N GLU A 17 8.03 -2.33 -8.03
CA GLU A 17 6.64 -1.93 -7.81
C GLU A 17 5.77 -2.32 -9.02
N SER A 18 4.53 -2.72 -8.77
CA SER A 18 3.54 -2.84 -9.84
C SER A 18 3.25 -1.47 -10.46
N PRO A 19 2.75 -1.39 -11.70
CA PRO A 19 2.39 -0.13 -12.32
C PRO A 19 1.41 0.71 -11.48
N LEU A 20 0.49 0.06 -10.77
CA LEU A 20 -0.45 0.72 -9.87
C LEU A 20 0.27 1.32 -8.66
N LEU A 21 1.17 0.58 -8.01
CA LEU A 21 1.95 1.08 -6.88
C LEU A 21 2.84 2.27 -7.28
N GLN A 22 3.49 2.22 -8.45
CA GLN A 22 4.25 3.35 -9.00
C GLN A 22 3.37 4.58 -9.23
N LYS A 23 2.16 4.39 -9.76
CA LYS A 23 1.18 5.46 -9.97
C LYS A 23 0.79 6.09 -8.63
N ILE A 24 0.41 5.28 -7.64
CA ILE A 24 -0.01 5.76 -6.31
C ILE A 24 1.12 6.53 -5.64
N ASN A 25 2.34 5.99 -5.68
CA ASN A 25 3.52 6.66 -5.14
C ASN A 25 3.69 8.04 -5.79
N ARG A 26 3.72 8.10 -7.13
CA ARG A 26 3.85 9.37 -7.87
C ARG A 26 2.72 10.35 -7.56
N GLU A 27 1.47 9.92 -7.55
CA GLU A 27 0.33 10.79 -7.28
C GLU A 27 0.31 11.32 -5.85
N THR A 28 0.70 10.48 -4.88
CA THR A 28 0.84 10.89 -3.48
C THR A 28 1.82 12.06 -3.37
N TYR A 29 3.01 11.95 -3.98
CA TYR A 29 4.01 13.03 -3.97
C TYR A 29 3.59 14.31 -4.70
N LEU A 30 2.68 14.21 -5.68
CA LEU A 30 2.23 15.36 -6.46
C LEU A 30 1.01 16.06 -5.87
N LYS A 31 0.11 15.33 -5.20
CA LYS A 31 -1.25 15.79 -4.89
C LYS A 31 -1.57 15.84 -3.40
N VAL A 32 -0.81 15.13 -2.55
CA VAL A 32 -1.20 14.91 -1.15
C VAL A 32 -0.24 15.64 -0.21
N LEU A 33 -0.79 16.21 0.88
CA LEU A 33 0.00 16.81 1.93
C LEU A 33 0.82 15.73 2.66
N MET A 34 2.06 16.07 3.04
CA MET A 34 2.96 15.16 3.75
C MET A 34 3.19 13.80 3.05
N PRO A 35 3.60 13.78 1.76
CA PRO A 35 3.72 12.54 0.99
C PRO A 35 4.75 11.55 1.53
N ARG A 36 5.67 12.03 2.38
CA ARG A 36 6.63 11.22 3.13
C ARG A 36 5.99 10.22 4.11
N MET A 37 4.68 10.31 4.37
CA MET A 37 3.94 9.33 5.18
C MET A 37 3.69 8.01 4.43
N LEU A 38 3.85 7.99 3.10
CA LEU A 38 3.79 6.78 2.29
C LEU A 38 4.94 5.81 2.67
N SER A 39 4.63 4.52 2.81
CA SER A 39 5.66 3.50 3.07
C SER A 39 6.69 3.41 1.94
N GLY A 40 6.26 3.60 0.69
CA GLY A 40 7.12 3.58 -0.49
C GLY A 40 7.60 2.19 -0.89
N HIS A 41 8.41 2.15 -1.96
CA HIS A 41 8.78 0.92 -2.68
C HIS A 41 9.32 -0.19 -1.78
N TYR A 42 10.48 0.03 -1.14
CA TYR A 42 11.17 -1.04 -0.40
C TYR A 42 10.34 -1.56 0.78
N GLN A 43 9.70 -0.68 1.55
CA GLN A 43 8.86 -1.07 2.68
C GLN A 43 7.62 -1.84 2.22
N GLY A 44 6.98 -1.38 1.13
CA GLY A 44 5.85 -2.07 0.52
C GLY A 44 6.18 -3.50 0.10
N ARG A 45 7.34 -3.72 -0.53
CA ARG A 45 7.74 -5.09 -0.90
C ARG A 45 8.00 -5.97 0.31
N VAL A 46 8.55 -5.43 1.40
CA VAL A 46 8.70 -6.18 2.66
C VAL A 46 7.32 -6.58 3.22
N LEU A 47 6.34 -5.66 3.21
CA LEU A 47 4.97 -5.98 3.65
C LEU A 47 4.31 -7.05 2.77
N SER A 48 4.48 -6.96 1.44
CA SER A 48 4.00 -7.99 0.51
C SER A 48 4.64 -9.34 0.76
N LEU A 49 5.97 -9.39 0.96
CA LEU A 49 6.69 -10.61 1.30
C LEU A 49 6.14 -11.24 2.58
N LEU A 50 6.00 -10.45 3.65
CA LEU A 50 5.46 -10.94 4.93
C LEU A 50 4.03 -11.47 4.77
N SER A 51 3.18 -10.74 4.05
CA SER A 51 1.80 -11.17 3.82
C SER A 51 1.75 -12.47 3.03
N LYS A 52 2.51 -12.60 1.94
CA LYS A 52 2.58 -13.84 1.13
C LYS A 52 3.07 -15.03 1.94
N MET A 53 4.09 -14.83 2.78
CA MET A 53 4.62 -15.89 3.66
C MET A 53 3.58 -16.38 4.68
N ILE A 54 2.80 -15.46 5.26
CA ILE A 54 1.79 -15.79 6.26
C ILE A 54 0.52 -16.35 5.60
N SER A 55 0.19 -15.91 4.39
CA SER A 55 -1.07 -16.22 3.69
C SER A 55 -2.31 -15.96 4.57
N PRO A 56 -2.52 -14.73 5.08
CA PRO A 56 -3.58 -14.45 6.03
C PRO A 56 -4.99 -14.54 5.44
N THR A 57 -5.95 -14.87 6.30
CA THR A 57 -7.39 -14.76 6.00
C THR A 57 -7.98 -13.44 6.47
N ARG A 58 -7.31 -12.74 7.39
CA ARG A 58 -7.75 -11.45 7.94
C ARG A 58 -6.53 -10.57 8.20
N ILE A 59 -6.59 -9.32 7.75
CA ILE A 59 -5.61 -8.28 8.08
C ILE A 59 -6.39 -7.06 8.58
N LEU A 60 -5.84 -6.39 9.60
CA LEU A 60 -6.30 -5.09 10.10
C LEU A 60 -5.15 -4.09 9.97
N GLU A 61 -5.41 -2.97 9.32
CA GLU A 61 -4.50 -1.84 9.17
C GLU A 61 -5.14 -0.59 9.76
N ILE A 62 -4.33 0.18 10.49
CA ILE A 62 -4.74 1.45 11.09
C ILE A 62 -3.84 2.52 10.49
N GLY A 63 -4.44 3.43 9.73
CA GLY A 63 -3.76 4.39 8.85
C GLY A 63 -3.65 3.87 7.42
N THR A 64 -4.66 4.15 6.60
CA THR A 64 -4.70 3.79 5.16
C THR A 64 -3.87 4.75 4.30
N PHE A 65 -3.87 6.04 4.66
CA PHE A 65 -3.32 7.15 3.90
C PHE A 65 -3.77 7.10 2.43
N THR A 66 -2.88 6.83 1.46
CA THR A 66 -3.23 6.72 0.03
C THR A 66 -3.42 5.27 -0.45
N GLY A 67 -3.42 4.30 0.47
CA GLY A 67 -3.74 2.89 0.20
C GLY A 67 -2.57 2.02 -0.30
N TYR A 68 -1.35 2.57 -0.37
CA TYR A 68 -0.18 1.86 -0.91
C TYR A 68 0.21 0.62 -0.08
N ALA A 69 0.28 0.77 1.25
CA ALA A 69 0.61 -0.34 2.15
C ALA A 69 -0.50 -1.40 2.17
N THR A 70 -1.75 -0.95 2.14
CA THR A 70 -2.94 -1.81 2.03
C THR A 70 -2.84 -2.76 0.85
N LEU A 71 -2.51 -2.23 -0.33
CA LEU A 71 -2.36 -3.04 -1.55
C LEU A 71 -1.19 -4.01 -1.47
N CYS A 72 -0.07 -3.58 -0.89
CA CYS A 72 1.07 -4.46 -0.67
C CYS A 72 0.72 -5.63 0.25
N LEU A 73 -0.01 -5.38 1.34
CA LEU A 73 -0.50 -6.42 2.26
C LEU A 73 -1.54 -7.32 1.60
N ALA A 74 -2.41 -6.78 0.73
CA ALA A 74 -3.44 -7.54 0.05
C ALA A 74 -2.87 -8.61 -0.90
N GLU A 75 -1.65 -8.43 -1.43
CA GLU A 75 -1.00 -9.41 -2.32
C GLU A 75 -0.81 -10.80 -1.72
N GLY A 76 -0.79 -10.91 -0.38
CA GLY A 76 -0.65 -12.19 0.32
C GLY A 76 -1.95 -12.77 0.84
N LEU A 77 -3.10 -12.08 0.68
CA LEU A 77 -4.37 -12.59 1.17
C LEU A 77 -4.73 -13.91 0.50
N THR A 78 -5.28 -14.82 1.31
CA THR A 78 -6.02 -15.98 0.77
C THR A 78 -7.20 -15.53 -0.09
N LYS A 79 -7.69 -16.43 -0.95
CA LYS A 79 -8.81 -16.17 -1.86
C LYS A 79 -10.06 -15.58 -1.18
N ASP A 80 -10.39 -16.08 0.02
CA ASP A 80 -11.54 -15.61 0.82
C ASP A 80 -11.10 -14.69 1.98
N GLY A 81 -9.87 -14.19 1.88
CA GLY A 81 -9.27 -13.27 2.83
C GLY A 81 -9.94 -11.90 2.79
N LEU A 82 -9.92 -11.18 3.91
CA LEU A 82 -10.44 -9.81 4.01
C LEU A 82 -9.40 -8.89 4.63
N MET A 83 -9.27 -7.71 4.05
CA MET A 83 -8.47 -6.60 4.56
C MET A 83 -9.38 -5.54 5.13
N TYR A 84 -9.20 -5.19 6.40
CA TYR A 84 -9.82 -4.02 7.00
C TYR A 84 -8.77 -2.93 7.12
N THR A 85 -9.04 -1.76 6.57
CA THR A 85 -8.14 -0.61 6.67
C THR A 85 -8.94 0.61 7.10
N LEU A 86 -8.40 1.34 8.08
CA LEU A 86 -9.07 2.47 8.72
C LEU A 86 -8.27 3.75 8.55
N ASP A 87 -8.94 4.84 8.22
CA ASP A 87 -8.35 6.17 8.21
C ASP A 87 -9.33 7.23 8.70
N ILE A 88 -8.81 8.29 9.30
CA ILE A 88 -9.59 9.44 9.76
C ILE A 88 -9.74 10.51 8.67
N ASN A 89 -8.92 10.47 7.62
CA ASN A 89 -8.82 11.52 6.63
C ASN A 89 -9.83 11.33 5.48
N GLU A 90 -10.99 11.95 5.63
CA GLU A 90 -12.06 11.94 4.61
C GLU A 90 -11.64 12.59 3.29
N GLU A 91 -10.71 13.54 3.30
CA GLU A 91 -10.29 14.27 2.09
C GLU A 91 -9.58 13.36 1.07
N LEU A 92 -9.01 12.25 1.52
CA LEU A 92 -8.34 11.28 0.67
C LEU A 92 -9.24 10.13 0.22
N GLU A 93 -10.49 10.08 0.70
CA GLU A 93 -11.37 8.93 0.51
C GLU A 93 -11.54 8.56 -0.97
N ASP A 94 -11.87 9.54 -1.81
CA ASP A 94 -12.07 9.32 -3.25
C ASP A 94 -10.79 8.77 -3.92
N MET A 95 -9.63 9.34 -3.60
CA MET A 95 -8.34 8.88 -4.14
C MET A 95 -8.04 7.44 -3.72
N VAL A 96 -8.29 7.11 -2.46
CA VAL A 96 -8.04 5.76 -1.91
C VAL A 96 -8.98 4.74 -2.54
N ARG A 97 -10.26 5.07 -2.68
CA ARG A 97 -11.25 4.20 -3.33
C ARG A 97 -10.91 3.98 -4.80
N ASP A 98 -10.51 5.02 -5.52
CA ASP A 98 -10.04 4.90 -6.90
C ASP A 98 -8.82 3.97 -6.99
N ASN A 99 -7.86 4.11 -6.08
CA ASN A 99 -6.67 3.25 -6.02
C ASN A 99 -7.02 1.78 -5.76
N PHE A 100 -7.97 1.50 -4.86
CA PHE A 100 -8.42 0.14 -4.58
C PHE A 100 -9.20 -0.46 -5.74
N SER A 101 -10.11 0.30 -6.35
CA SER A 101 -10.90 -0.15 -7.50
C SER A 101 -10.04 -0.52 -8.71
N ALA A 102 -8.87 0.11 -8.86
CA ALA A 102 -7.90 -0.19 -9.90
C ALA A 102 -7.06 -1.46 -9.61
N SER A 103 -7.24 -2.09 -8.46
CA SER A 103 -6.54 -3.31 -8.04
C SER A 103 -7.42 -4.55 -8.12
N ASP A 104 -6.79 -5.71 -8.30
CA ASP A 104 -7.50 -7.00 -8.28
C ASP A 104 -8.08 -7.35 -6.89
N TYR A 105 -7.64 -6.63 -5.84
CA TYR A 105 -7.98 -6.91 -4.44
C TYR A 105 -9.18 -6.10 -3.92
N ASP A 106 -9.78 -5.21 -4.73
CA ASP A 106 -10.85 -4.30 -4.30
C ASP A 106 -11.96 -5.02 -3.51
N HIS A 107 -12.43 -6.15 -4.04
CA HIS A 107 -13.48 -6.97 -3.44
C HIS A 107 -13.16 -7.49 -2.03
N GLN A 108 -11.87 -7.69 -1.72
CA GLN A 108 -11.37 -8.17 -0.43
C GLN A 108 -11.09 -7.03 0.56
N ILE A 109 -11.02 -5.78 0.10
CA ILE A 109 -10.71 -4.62 0.93
C ILE A 109 -12.00 -4.03 1.51
N LYS A 110 -11.94 -3.65 2.79
CA LYS A 110 -12.98 -2.98 3.56
C LYS A 110 -12.36 -1.73 4.16
N TYR A 111 -12.46 -0.65 3.39
CA TYR A 111 -12.00 0.67 3.78
C TYR A 111 -13.08 1.38 4.61
N ILE A 112 -12.71 1.80 5.82
CA ILE A 112 -13.59 2.41 6.80
C ILE A 112 -13.02 3.78 7.17
N ILE A 113 -13.86 4.81 7.05
CA ILE A 113 -13.58 6.14 7.57
C ILE A 113 -14.09 6.23 9.01
N GLY A 114 -13.26 6.69 9.95
CA GLY A 114 -13.67 6.91 11.35
C GLY A 114 -12.55 7.14 12.35
#